data_AF-A0A928R4U5-F1
#
_entry.id   AF-A0A928R4U5-F1
#
_cell.length_a   1.000
_cell.length_b   1.000
_cell.length_c   1.000
_cell.angle_alpha   90.00
_cell.angle_beta   90.00
_cell.angle_gamma   90.00
#
_symmetry.space_group_name_H-M   'P 1'
#
loop_
_entity.id
_entity.type
_entity.pdbx_description
1 polymer ?
#
loop_
_entity_poly.entity_id
_entity_poly.type
_entity_poly.pdbx_seq_one_letter_code
_entity_poly.pdbx_strand_id
1 'polypeptide(L)'
;KEEALPLIRRFYNLGFNIQATEGTAAFLKANGIRTHALKKISEDNEEVPEALRQGHIAYVINTRDPGSAGQASDGVQIRRLATENNVTLFTALDTVRVLLDVLEETTLTISTIDA
;
A
#
# COMPACT_ATOMS: atom_id res chain seq x y z
N LYS A 1 4.14 -7.04 -8.69
CA LYS A 1 2.72 -6.62 -8.57
C LYS A 1 1.81 -7.81 -8.29
N GLU A 2 1.91 -8.88 -9.07
CA GLU A 2 1.12 -10.11 -8.88
C GLU A 2 1.31 -10.73 -7.50
N GLU A 3 2.55 -10.84 -7.03
CA GLU A 3 2.87 -11.36 -5.70
C GLU A 3 2.23 -10.56 -4.55
N ALA A 4 2.07 -9.24 -4.72
CA ALA A 4 1.49 -8.36 -3.70
C ALA A 4 -0.05 -8.37 -3.73
N LEU A 5 -0.67 -8.76 -4.85
CA LEU A 5 -2.12 -8.74 -5.02
C LEU A 5 -2.90 -9.51 -3.93
N PRO A 6 -2.54 -10.77 -3.58
CA PRO A 6 -3.26 -11.49 -2.52
C PRO A 6 -3.15 -10.81 -1.17
N LEU A 7 -2.00 -10.18 -0.86
CA LEU A 7 -1.81 -9.46 0.39
C LEU A 7 -2.63 -8.16 0.42
N ILE A 8 -2.67 -7.41 -0.68
CA ILE A 8 -3.48 -6.19 -0.78
C ILE A 8 -4.98 -6.53 -0.68
N ARG A 9 -5.41 -7.67 -1.23
CA ARG A 9 -6.78 -8.16 -1.07
C ARG A 9 -7.13 -8.39 0.40
N ARG A 10 -6.23 -8.98 1.17
CA ARG A 10 -6.43 -9.21 2.61
C ARG A 10 -6.65 -7.90 3.36
N PHE A 11 -5.80 -6.88 3.12
CA PHE A 11 -6.03 -5.53 3.65
C PHE A 11 -7.39 -4.95 3.23
N TYR A 12 -7.76 -5.11 1.95
CA TYR A 12 -9.04 -4.61 1.45
C TYR A 12 -10.23 -5.28 2.16
N ASN A 13 -10.17 -6.60 2.38
CA ASN A 13 -11.21 -7.36 3.08
C ASN A 13 -11.28 -7.01 4.57
N LEU A 14 -10.17 -6.60 5.18
CA LEU A 14 -10.13 -6.03 6.53
C LEU A 14 -10.68 -4.59 6.61
N GLY A 15 -11.10 -4.01 5.49
CA GLY A 15 -11.71 -2.68 5.44
C GLY A 15 -10.73 -1.52 5.27
N PHE A 16 -9.46 -1.79 4.94
CA PHE A 16 -8.50 -0.73 4.68
C PHE A 16 -8.80 -0.01 3.37
N ASN A 17 -8.67 1.32 3.39
CA ASN A 17 -8.68 2.13 2.18
C ASN A 17 -7.36 1.95 1.42
N ILE A 18 -7.44 1.43 0.19
CA ILE A 18 -6.25 1.18 -0.62
C ILE A 18 -5.94 2.40 -1.48
N GLN A 19 -4.71 2.88 -1.40
CA GLN A 19 -4.18 3.96 -2.23
C GLN A 19 -2.91 3.46 -2.93
N ALA A 20 -2.70 3.84 -4.19
CA ALA A 20 -1.52 3.42 -4.95
C ALA A 20 -1.19 4.42 -6.06
N THR A 21 0.08 4.43 -6.49
CA THR A 21 0.49 5.18 -7.68
C THR A 21 -0.26 4.68 -8.92
N GLU A 22 -0.46 5.55 -9.90
CA GLU A 22 -1.35 5.33 -11.04
C GLU A 22 -1.25 3.94 -11.69
N GLY A 23 -0.04 3.51 -12.06
CA GLY A 23 0.15 2.20 -12.71
C GLY A 23 -0.07 0.98 -11.81
N THR A 24 -0.03 1.15 -10.48
CA THR A 24 -0.40 0.11 -9.52
C THR A 24 -1.89 0.18 -9.22
N ALA A 25 -2.47 1.38 -9.10
CA ALA A 25 -3.90 1.58 -8.92
C ALA A 25 -4.71 1.00 -10.10
N ALA A 26 -4.27 1.20 -11.33
CA ALA A 26 -4.89 0.61 -12.51
C ALA A 26 -4.89 -0.93 -12.45
N PHE A 27 -3.76 -1.54 -12.08
CA PHE A 27 -3.64 -2.98 -11.91
C PHE A 27 -4.57 -3.52 -10.82
N LEU A 28 -4.65 -2.85 -9.67
CA LEU A 28 -5.52 -3.26 -8.55
C LEU A 28 -7.02 -3.12 -8.90
N LYS A 29 -7.40 -2.02 -9.57
CA LYS A 29 -8.77 -1.82 -10.06
C LYS A 29 -9.19 -2.88 -11.06
N ALA A 30 -8.31 -3.24 -12.00
CA ALA A 30 -8.57 -4.31 -12.97
C ALA A 30 -8.80 -5.68 -12.29
N ASN A 31 -8.25 -5.88 -11.09
CA ASN A 31 -8.47 -7.07 -10.27
C ASN A 31 -9.65 -6.90 -9.30
N GLY A 32 -10.45 -5.83 -9.37
CA GLY A 32 -11.61 -5.63 -8.49
C GLY A 32 -11.27 -5.18 -7.08
N ILE A 33 -10.15 -4.49 -6.87
CA ILE A 33 -9.85 -3.78 -5.62
C ILE A 33 -10.14 -2.29 -5.86
N ARG A 34 -11.03 -1.71 -5.05
CA ARG A 34 -11.26 -0.26 -5.12
C ARG A 34 -10.00 0.44 -4.61
N THR A 35 -9.38 1.25 -5.46
CA THR A 35 -8.12 1.92 -5.15
C THR A 35 -8.20 3.40 -5.51
N HIS A 36 -7.76 4.27 -4.60
CA HIS A 36 -7.52 5.68 -4.91
C HIS A 36 -6.16 5.81 -5.61
N ALA A 37 -6.14 6.45 -6.76
CA ALA A 37 -4.90 6.66 -7.50
C ALA A 37 -4.23 7.93 -7.00
N LEU A 38 -2.98 7.82 -6.57
CA LEU A 38 -2.12 8.94 -6.20
C LEU A 38 -1.15 9.22 -7.34
N LYS A 39 -0.81 10.49 -7.57
CA LYS A 39 0.30 10.85 -8.44
C LYS A 39 1.62 10.55 -7.74
N LYS A 40 2.67 10.31 -8.53
CA LYS A 40 4.02 10.20 -7.98
C LYS A 40 4.54 11.56 -7.54
N ILE A 41 5.54 11.58 -6.67
CA ILE A 41 6.22 12.81 -6.24
C ILE A 41 6.82 13.59 -7.42
N SER A 42 7.25 12.87 -8.47
CA SER A 42 7.74 13.45 -9.72
C SER A 42 6.66 14.14 -10.56
N GLU A 43 5.39 13.80 -10.36
CA GLU A 43 4.23 14.35 -11.07
C GLU A 43 3.51 15.41 -10.23
N ASP A 44 3.49 15.23 -8.91
CA ASP A 44 2.89 16.13 -7.92
C ASP A 44 3.61 15.96 -6.59
N ASN A 45 4.27 17.02 -6.15
CA ASN A 45 5.16 16.97 -4.99
C ASN A 45 4.43 17.15 -3.65
N GLU A 46 3.10 17.34 -3.65
CA GLU A 46 2.33 17.57 -2.41
C GLU A 46 1.39 16.43 -2.05
N GLU A 47 0.83 15.71 -3.03
CA GLU A 47 -0.23 14.73 -2.78
C GLU A 47 0.18 13.61 -1.81
N VAL A 48 1.31 12.93 -2.05
CA VAL A 48 1.81 11.85 -1.16
C VAL A 48 2.28 12.39 0.19
N PRO A 49 3.11 13.45 0.27
CA PRO A 49 3.48 14.04 1.56
C PRO A 49 2.29 14.49 2.40
N GLU A 50 1.29 15.11 1.79
CA GLU A 50 0.13 15.62 2.51
C GLU A 50 -0.74 14.47 3.06
N ALA A 51 -0.95 13.42 2.26
CA ALA A 51 -1.63 12.21 2.74
C ALA A 51 -0.91 11.54 3.92
N LEU A 52 0.43 11.58 3.95
CA LEU A 52 1.23 11.10 5.08
C LEU A 52 1.08 12.03 6.30
N ARG A 53 1.18 13.35 6.13
CA ARG A 53 1.08 14.34 7.23
C ARG A 53 -0.30 14.37 7.89
N GLN A 54 -1.36 14.23 7.10
CA GLN A 54 -2.74 14.21 7.61
C GLN A 54 -3.08 12.92 8.38
N GLY A 55 -2.17 11.94 8.43
CA GLY A 55 -2.40 10.66 9.09
C GLY A 55 -3.36 9.75 8.33
N HIS A 56 -3.63 10.02 7.05
CA HIS A 56 -4.53 9.22 6.21
C HIS A 56 -3.89 7.91 5.72
N ILE A 57 -2.59 7.73 5.93
CA ILE A 57 -1.83 6.54 5.55
C ILE A 57 -1.22 5.91 6.81
N ALA A 58 -1.72 4.73 7.18
CA ALA A 58 -1.19 3.95 8.32
C ALA A 58 0.02 3.08 7.93
N TYR A 59 -0.01 2.51 6.73
CA TYR A 59 1.01 1.59 6.23
C TYR A 59 1.45 2.00 4.82
N VAL A 60 2.77 1.99 4.60
CA VAL A 60 3.36 2.13 3.27
C VAL A 60 4.02 0.80 2.90
N ILE A 61 3.60 0.22 1.77
CA ILE A 61 4.25 -0.97 1.21
C ILE A 61 4.99 -0.54 -0.05
N ASN A 62 6.32 -0.58 0.01
CA ASN A 62 7.18 -0.22 -1.10
C ASN A 62 8.25 -1.30 -1.30
N THR A 63 7.93 -2.30 -2.11
CA THR A 63 8.88 -3.33 -2.49
C THR A 63 9.72 -2.86 -3.68
N ARG A 64 11.03 -3.08 -3.61
CA ARG A 64 11.95 -2.72 -4.69
C ARG A 64 11.74 -3.70 -5.85
N ASP A 65 11.45 -3.18 -7.03
CA ASP A 65 11.45 -3.98 -8.26
C ASP A 65 12.89 -4.05 -8.81
N PRO A 66 13.50 -5.24 -8.97
CA PRO A 66 14.88 -5.38 -9.48
C PRO A 66 15.11 -4.73 -10.85
N GLY A 67 14.06 -4.55 -11.67
CA GLY A 67 14.16 -3.96 -13.02
C GLY A 67 14.04 -2.44 -13.09
N SER A 68 13.80 -1.76 -11.96
CA SER A 68 13.37 -0.35 -11.96
C SER A 68 14.46 0.61 -11.47
N ALA A 69 15.47 0.85 -12.29
CA ALA A 69 16.47 1.89 -12.04
C ALA A 69 15.85 3.31 -11.99
N GLY A 70 14.77 3.56 -12.75
CA GLY A 70 14.08 4.87 -12.81
C GLY A 70 13.19 5.19 -11.62
N GLN A 71 12.49 4.21 -11.01
CA GLN A 71 11.69 4.45 -9.79
C GLN A 71 12.54 4.51 -8.51
N ALA A 72 13.88 4.39 -8.63
CA ALA A 72 14.78 4.52 -7.49
C ALA A 72 14.65 5.90 -6.84
N SER A 73 14.39 6.97 -7.61
CA SER A 73 14.20 8.32 -7.08
C SER A 73 12.94 8.44 -6.23
N ASP A 74 11.77 8.21 -6.82
CA ASP A 74 10.48 8.39 -6.14
C ASP A 74 10.31 7.38 -4.99
N GLY A 75 10.71 6.12 -5.19
CA GLY A 75 10.66 5.11 -4.14
C GLY A 75 11.56 5.45 -2.95
N VAL A 76 12.74 6.05 -3.16
CA VAL A 76 13.59 6.54 -2.06
C VAL A 76 12.91 7.70 -1.33
N GLN A 77 12.33 8.65 -2.06
CA GLN A 77 11.64 9.80 -1.45
C GLN A 77 10.42 9.39 -0.65
N ILE A 78 9.58 8.48 -1.16
CA ILE A 78 8.41 7.96 -0.44
C ILE A 78 8.85 7.26 0.85
N ARG A 79 9.90 6.43 0.80
CA ARG A 79 10.42 5.77 2.00
C ARG A 79 10.95 6.79 3.02
N ARG A 80 11.66 7.82 2.56
CA ARG A 80 12.16 8.90 3.42
C ARG A 80 11.00 9.64 4.11
N LEU A 81 9.99 10.04 3.34
CA LEU A 81 8.83 10.75 3.88
C LEU A 81 8.03 9.91 4.86
N ALA A 82 7.83 8.61 4.57
CA ALA A 82 7.16 7.70 5.50
C ALA A 82 7.90 7.64 6.85
N THR A 83 9.22 7.49 6.82
CA THR A 83 10.06 7.51 8.03
C THR A 83 10.00 8.84 8.75
N GLU A 84 10.11 9.97 8.04
CA GLU A 84 10.05 11.33 8.62
C GLU A 84 8.69 11.62 9.28
N ASN A 85 7.61 10.99 8.81
CA ASN A 85 6.25 11.16 9.35
C ASN A 85 5.83 10.02 10.30
N ASN A 86 6.76 9.16 10.73
CA ASN A 86 6.51 8.00 11.61
C ASN A 86 5.41 7.04 11.09
N VAL A 87 5.29 6.92 9.77
CA VAL A 87 4.39 5.95 9.12
C VAL A 87 5.14 4.64 8.94
N THR A 88 4.48 3.52 9.28
CA THR A 88 5.12 2.20 9.22
C THR A 88 5.36 1.79 7.76
N LEU A 89 6.62 1.48 7.45
CA LEU A 89 7.09 1.17 6.10
C LEU A 89 7.49 -0.31 5.99
N PHE A 90 6.98 -0.98 4.96
CA PHE A 90 7.36 -2.34 4.59
C PHE A 90 8.06 -2.36 3.23
N THR A 91 9.23 -3.01 3.18
CA THR A 91 10.00 -3.21 1.95
C THR A 91 10.01 -4.67 1.47
N ALA A 92 9.53 -5.60 2.30
CA ALA A 92 9.44 -7.03 2.02
C ALA A 92 8.01 -7.53 2.22
N LEU A 93 7.49 -8.29 1.25
CA LEU A 93 6.14 -8.85 1.31
C LEU A 93 6.00 -9.95 2.36
N ASP A 94 7.07 -10.68 2.68
CA ASP A 94 7.06 -11.68 3.74
C ASP A 94 6.71 -11.08 5.11
N THR A 95 7.25 -9.89 5.42
CA THR A 95 6.91 -9.17 6.66
C THR A 95 5.46 -8.70 6.66
N VAL A 96 4.97 -8.26 5.50
CA VAL A 96 3.56 -7.86 5.33
C VAL A 96 2.62 -9.04 5.56
N ARG A 97 2.99 -10.25 5.12
CA ARG A 97 2.20 -11.47 5.33
C ARG A 97 2.01 -11.74 6.82
N VAL A 98 3.08 -11.71 7.60
CA VAL A 98 3.01 -11.95 9.06
C VAL A 98 2.17 -10.89 9.77
N LEU A 99 2.29 -9.61 9.36
CA LEU A 99 1.42 -8.55 9.89
C LEU A 99 -0.06 -8.86 9.64
N LEU A 100 -0.40 -9.24 8.41
CA LEU A 100 -1.79 -9.56 8.05
C LEU A 100 -2.32 -10.74 8.84
N ASP A 101 -1.51 -11.78 9.09
CA ASP A 101 -1.90 -12.92 9.91
C ASP A 101 -2.33 -12.45 11.32
N VAL A 102 -1.56 -11.57 11.94
CA VAL A 102 -1.89 -10.99 13.25
C VAL A 102 -3.12 -10.07 13.20
N LEU A 103 -3.25 -9.25 12.15
CA LEU A 103 -4.41 -8.35 12.00
C LEU A 103 -5.71 -9.15 11.83
N GLU A 104 -5.67 -10.24 11.08
CA GLU A 104 -6.84 -11.11 10.87
C GLU A 104 -7.22 -11.88 12.13
N GLU A 105 -6.24 -12.33 12.92
CA GLU A 105 -6.50 -12.99 14.21
C GLU A 105 -7.10 -12.04 15.25
N THR A 106 -6.67 -10.77 15.24
CA THR A 106 -7.11 -9.76 16.21
C THR A 106 -8.40 -9.04 15.81
N THR A 107 -8.81 -9.16 14.55
CA THR A 107 -10.01 -8.51 14.01
C THR A 107 -11.16 -9.50 13.89
N LEU A 108 -12.26 -9.23 14.58
CA LEU A 108 -13.50 -9.99 14.38
C LEU A 108 -14.05 -9.69 12.98
N THR A 109 -14.11 -10.72 12.14
CA THR A 109 -14.73 -10.63 10.81
C THR A 109 -16.18 -11.09 10.90
N ILE A 110 -17.07 -10.40 10.18
CA ILE A 110 -18.46 -10.81 10.02
C ILE A 110 -18.62 -11.26 8.58
N SER A 111 -18.81 -12.56 8.39
CA SER A 111 -19.08 -13.16 7.08
C SER A 111 -20.55 -13.51 6.97
N THR A 112 -21.11 -13.39 5.76
CA THR A 112 -22.42 -13.97 5.45
C THR A 112 -22.34 -15.48 5.54
N ILE A 113 -23.41 -16.13 6.01
CA ILE A 113 -23.47 -17.58 6.30
C ILE A 113 -23.17 -18.47 5.07
N ASP A 114 -23.19 -17.91 3.85
CA ASP A 114 -23.09 -18.64 2.58
C ASP A 114 -21.79 -18.39 1.79
N ALA A 115 -20.67 -18.08 2.45
CA ALA A 115 -19.34 -17.97 1.81
C ALA A 115 -18.52 -19.26 1.94
#